data_AF-D5LMD3-F1
#
_entry.id   AF-D5LMD3-F1
#
_cell.length_a   1.000
_cell.length_b   1.000
_cell.length_c   1.000
_cell.angle_alpha   90.00
_cell.angle_beta   90.00
_cell.angle_gamma   90.00
#
_symmetry.space_group_name_H-M   'P 1'
#
loop_
_entity.id
_entity.type
_entity.pdbx_description
1 polymer ?
#
loop_
_entity_poly.entity_id
_entity_poly.type
_entity_poly.pdbx_seq_one_letter_code
_entity_poly.pdbx_strand_id
1 'polypeptide(L)'
;PYKEIIQELRYNLCPSEDQPVPVFPFAYDWRLPLEIIEKQFSDFVDEVIARTRLVGHYVESGFLENPKVNLIGHSMGGLIITGYLDKKGKTAPVSKVVTLATPYKGSFEAVIKIATGTANLGSDAPNSREREAARLTSSLYHLLPTISDALEVDDPELPTNLFDPALWQLSVVASVLAYVQRQMAFITNQNQKAQELFTRFLEAAQAYRNRIDKFRLTRTALQPEDWLCVAGVNSETRVRMRIAKTERGPLFDLSSKYRLNLWRKNPGNPAEWRLTGDGTVPFEAAVPNFLKPENIVCVTPEDYGYW
;
A
#
# COMPACT_ATOMS: atom_id res chain seq x y z
N PRO A 1 -14.46 9.49 -0.04
CA PRO A 1 -13.38 10.08 -0.88
C PRO A 1 -13.53 9.80 -2.39
N TYR A 2 -13.93 8.61 -2.86
CA TYR A 2 -13.91 8.30 -4.31
C TYR A 2 -15.23 8.53 -5.06
N LYS A 3 -16.28 9.07 -4.43
CA LYS A 3 -17.60 9.19 -5.08
C LYS A 3 -17.52 10.04 -6.35
N GLU A 4 -16.92 11.23 -6.25
CA GLU A 4 -16.78 12.17 -7.36
C GLU A 4 -15.93 11.60 -8.48
N ILE A 5 -14.72 11.09 -8.18
CA ILE A 5 -13.87 10.49 -9.22
C ILE A 5 -14.53 9.32 -9.95
N ILE A 6 -15.35 8.51 -9.27
CA ILE A 6 -16.10 7.43 -9.93
C ILE A 6 -17.17 8.00 -10.86
N GLN A 7 -17.85 9.07 -10.45
CA GLN A 7 -18.84 9.76 -11.29
C GLN A 7 -18.18 10.40 -12.51
N GLU A 8 -17.04 11.07 -12.32
CA GLU A 8 -16.23 11.64 -13.40
C GLU A 8 -15.70 10.57 -14.35
N LEU A 9 -15.22 9.43 -13.85
CA LEU A 9 -14.80 8.33 -14.72
C LEU A 9 -15.96 7.79 -15.54
N ARG A 10 -17.15 7.63 -14.95
CA ARG A 10 -18.33 7.21 -15.71
C ARG A 10 -18.66 8.24 -16.78
N TYR A 11 -18.74 9.51 -16.43
CA TYR A 11 -19.06 10.57 -17.37
C TYR A 11 -18.04 10.69 -18.51
N ASN A 12 -16.77 10.87 -18.18
CA ASN A 12 -15.70 11.17 -19.15
C ASN A 12 -15.30 9.95 -20.01
N LEU A 13 -15.58 8.72 -19.56
CA LEU A 13 -15.32 7.51 -20.35
C LEU A 13 -16.50 7.12 -21.25
N CYS A 14 -17.72 7.63 -21.03
CA CYS A 14 -18.86 7.33 -21.91
C CYS A 14 -18.73 8.10 -23.23
N PRO A 15 -18.52 7.44 -24.39
CA PRO A 15 -18.51 8.14 -25.68
C PRO A 15 -19.89 8.67 -26.08
N SER A 16 -20.97 8.03 -25.63
CA SER A 16 -22.36 8.46 -25.83
C SER A 16 -23.28 7.90 -24.73
N GLU A 17 -24.51 8.40 -24.64
CA GLU A 17 -25.51 7.91 -23.68
C GLU A 17 -25.89 6.43 -23.90
N ASP A 18 -25.90 5.97 -25.16
CA ASP A 18 -26.22 4.59 -25.54
C ASP A 18 -25.04 3.61 -25.37
N GLN A 19 -23.83 4.13 -25.13
CA GLN A 19 -22.61 3.35 -24.93
C GLN A 19 -21.97 3.67 -23.57
N PRO A 20 -22.68 3.43 -22.45
CA PRO A 20 -22.13 3.78 -21.15
C PRO A 20 -20.95 2.89 -20.77
N VAL A 21 -19.87 3.48 -20.26
CA VAL A 21 -18.75 2.73 -19.67
C VAL A 21 -19.03 2.47 -18.19
N PRO A 22 -19.28 1.20 -17.78
CA PRO A 22 -19.57 0.90 -16.40
C PRO A 22 -18.28 0.95 -15.56
N VAL A 23 -18.32 1.72 -14.47
CA VAL A 23 -17.24 1.79 -13.48
C VAL A 23 -17.75 1.21 -12.16
N PHE A 24 -17.15 0.11 -11.71
CA PHE A 24 -17.57 -0.60 -10.50
C PHE A 24 -16.59 -0.38 -9.34
N PRO A 25 -17.01 0.28 -8.25
CA PRO A 25 -16.16 0.42 -7.07
C PRO A 25 -16.06 -0.88 -6.29
N PHE A 26 -14.83 -1.34 -6.04
CA PHE A 26 -14.56 -2.40 -5.07
C PHE A 26 -14.30 -1.77 -3.70
N ALA A 27 -15.34 -1.70 -2.87
CA ALA A 27 -15.19 -1.34 -1.46
C ALA A 27 -14.83 -2.58 -0.64
N TYR A 28 -13.86 -2.45 0.25
CA TYR A 28 -13.39 -3.55 1.08
C TYR A 28 -13.03 -3.09 2.50
N ASP A 29 -13.05 -4.03 3.45
CA ASP A 29 -12.55 -3.78 4.79
C ASP A 29 -11.02 -3.76 4.77
N TRP A 30 -10.47 -2.55 4.69
CA TRP A 30 -9.03 -2.33 4.62
C TRP A 30 -8.29 -2.83 5.85
N ARG A 31 -8.95 -3.22 6.95
CA ARG A 31 -8.28 -3.70 8.16
C ARG A 31 -7.85 -5.17 8.08
N LEU A 32 -8.43 -5.92 7.14
CA LEU A 32 -8.19 -7.35 6.96
C LEU A 32 -6.82 -7.64 6.31
N PRO A 33 -6.29 -8.87 6.49
CA PRO A 33 -5.11 -9.31 5.76
C PRO A 33 -5.32 -9.20 4.25
N LEU A 34 -4.31 -8.70 3.53
CA LEU A 34 -4.44 -8.42 2.10
C LEU A 34 -4.80 -9.65 1.28
N GLU A 35 -4.40 -10.85 1.72
CA GLU A 35 -4.72 -12.09 1.01
C GLU A 35 -6.20 -12.43 1.00
N ILE A 36 -6.93 -12.04 2.05
CA ILE A 36 -8.40 -12.18 2.13
C ILE A 36 -9.05 -11.20 1.15
N ILE A 37 -8.57 -9.95 1.15
CA ILE A 37 -9.07 -8.90 0.27
C ILE A 37 -8.81 -9.26 -1.20
N GLU A 38 -7.65 -9.82 -1.53
CA GLU A 38 -7.33 -10.31 -2.88
C GLU A 38 -8.29 -11.40 -3.35
N LYS A 39 -8.73 -12.29 -2.45
CA LYS A 39 -9.73 -13.31 -2.80
C LYS A 39 -11.08 -12.65 -3.10
N GLN A 40 -11.52 -11.74 -2.22
CA GLN A 40 -12.76 -10.98 -2.43
C GLN A 40 -12.72 -10.17 -3.72
N PHE A 41 -11.57 -9.57 -4.03
CA PHE A 41 -11.34 -8.83 -5.27
C PHE A 41 -11.39 -9.74 -6.49
N SER A 42 -10.85 -10.96 -6.41
CA SER A 42 -10.99 -11.94 -7.48
C SER A 42 -12.46 -12.27 -7.75
N ASP A 43 -13.23 -12.57 -6.70
CA ASP A 43 -14.65 -12.90 -6.82
C ASP A 43 -15.43 -11.70 -7.43
N PHE A 44 -15.05 -10.48 -7.07
CA PHE A 44 -15.62 -9.25 -7.61
C PHE A 44 -15.28 -9.02 -9.10
N VAL A 45 -14.06 -9.32 -9.56
CA VAL A 45 -13.71 -9.23 -10.99
C VAL A 45 -14.56 -10.19 -11.82
N ASP A 46 -14.75 -11.42 -11.33
CA ASP A 46 -15.60 -12.42 -12.00
C ASP A 46 -17.07 -11.94 -12.07
N GLU A 47 -17.57 -11.30 -11.01
CA GLU A 47 -18.89 -10.67 -10.97
C GLU A 47 -19.00 -9.50 -11.96
N VAL A 48 -18.01 -8.60 -12.02
CA VAL A 48 -18.00 -7.46 -12.95
C VAL A 48 -18.05 -7.94 -14.40
N ILE A 49 -17.31 -8.99 -14.74
CA ILE A 49 -17.37 -9.61 -16.06
C ILE A 49 -18.77 -10.16 -16.32
N ALA A 50 -19.36 -10.89 -15.37
CA ALA A 50 -20.71 -11.45 -15.51
C ALA A 50 -21.77 -10.35 -15.73
N ARG A 51 -21.68 -9.23 -15.02
CA ARG A 51 -22.57 -8.07 -15.21
C ARG A 51 -22.35 -7.40 -16.58
N THR A 52 -21.10 -7.26 -17.01
CA THR A 52 -20.76 -6.61 -18.30
C THR A 52 -21.25 -7.42 -19.49
N ARG A 53 -21.31 -8.75 -19.38
CA ARG A 53 -21.92 -9.63 -20.39
C ARG A 53 -23.41 -9.37 -20.64
N LEU A 54 -24.08 -8.62 -19.77
CA LEU A 54 -25.50 -8.25 -19.92
C LEU A 54 -25.69 -6.87 -20.55
N VAL A 55 -24.59 -6.16 -20.87
CA VAL A 55 -24.63 -4.81 -21.46
C VAL A 55 -24.60 -4.92 -22.98
N GLY A 56 -25.69 -4.51 -23.65
CA GLY A 56 -25.91 -4.73 -25.08
C GLY A 56 -24.74 -4.32 -25.98
N HIS A 57 -24.29 -3.07 -25.87
CA HIS A 57 -23.21 -2.56 -26.74
C HIS A 57 -21.86 -3.27 -26.52
N TYR A 58 -21.57 -3.80 -25.32
CA TYR A 58 -20.38 -4.62 -25.09
C TYR A 58 -20.51 -6.00 -25.74
N VAL A 59 -21.69 -6.60 -25.69
CA VAL A 59 -21.97 -7.88 -26.36
C VAL A 59 -21.83 -7.70 -27.88
N GLU A 60 -22.43 -6.65 -28.44
CA GLU A 60 -22.34 -6.30 -29.85
C GLU A 60 -20.90 -6.01 -30.30
N SER A 61 -20.07 -5.44 -29.41
CA SER A 61 -18.65 -5.20 -29.69
C SER A 61 -17.75 -6.42 -29.47
N GLY A 62 -18.31 -7.62 -29.27
CA GLY A 62 -17.55 -8.87 -29.15
C GLY A 62 -16.94 -9.16 -27.78
N PHE A 63 -17.38 -8.48 -26.70
CA PHE A 63 -16.84 -8.69 -25.35
C PHE A 63 -16.91 -10.15 -24.87
N LEU A 64 -17.88 -10.93 -25.37
CA LEU A 64 -18.05 -12.34 -25.00
C LEU A 64 -16.87 -13.22 -25.40
N GLU A 65 -16.17 -12.87 -26.48
CA GLU A 65 -15.05 -13.65 -27.03
C GLU A 65 -13.78 -13.53 -26.17
N ASN A 66 -13.57 -12.36 -25.56
CA ASN A 66 -12.39 -12.07 -24.74
C ASN A 66 -12.74 -11.08 -23.61
N PRO A 67 -13.50 -11.52 -22.60
CA PRO A 67 -14.00 -10.63 -21.55
C PRO A 67 -12.87 -10.20 -20.63
N LYS A 68 -12.42 -8.96 -20.75
CA LYS A 68 -11.36 -8.38 -19.93
C LYS A 68 -11.80 -7.10 -19.25
N VAL A 69 -11.25 -6.84 -18.07
CA VAL A 69 -11.48 -5.59 -17.32
C VAL A 69 -10.22 -4.73 -17.28
N ASN A 70 -10.42 -3.42 -17.06
CA ASN A 70 -9.36 -2.50 -16.68
C ASN A 70 -9.41 -2.29 -15.17
N LEU A 71 -8.26 -2.28 -14.51
CA LEU A 71 -8.17 -2.15 -13.06
C LEU A 71 -7.52 -0.82 -12.67
N ILE A 72 -8.09 -0.13 -11.69
CA ILE A 72 -7.53 1.11 -11.13
C ILE A 72 -7.38 0.91 -9.62
N GLY A 73 -6.15 1.03 -9.12
CA GLY A 73 -5.83 0.89 -7.71
C GLY A 73 -5.18 2.15 -7.16
N HIS A 74 -5.76 2.75 -6.12
CA HIS A 74 -5.11 3.82 -5.37
C HIS A 74 -4.52 3.29 -4.07
N SER A 75 -3.33 3.77 -3.69
CA SER A 75 -2.64 3.39 -2.47
C SER A 75 -2.52 1.86 -2.37
N MET A 76 -2.98 1.25 -1.29
CA MET A 76 -3.02 -0.20 -1.07
C MET A 76 -3.80 -0.98 -2.14
N GLY A 77 -4.70 -0.34 -2.89
CA GLY A 77 -5.41 -0.94 -4.01
C GLY A 77 -4.46 -1.50 -5.09
N GLY A 78 -3.32 -0.84 -5.33
CA GLY A 78 -2.32 -1.37 -6.26
C GLY A 78 -1.62 -2.63 -5.76
N LEU A 79 -1.45 -2.79 -4.44
CA LEU A 79 -0.94 -4.04 -3.84
C LEU A 79 -1.95 -5.18 -4.04
N ILE A 80 -3.24 -4.91 -3.82
CA ILE A 80 -4.33 -5.87 -4.02
C ILE A 80 -4.39 -6.33 -5.48
N ILE A 81 -4.33 -5.39 -6.44
CA ILE A 81 -4.30 -5.71 -7.88
C ILE A 81 -3.07 -6.58 -8.20
N THR A 82 -1.89 -6.19 -7.71
CA THR A 82 -0.64 -6.92 -7.98
C THR A 82 -0.70 -8.34 -7.42
N GLY A 83 -1.20 -8.52 -6.18
CA GLY A 83 -1.34 -9.84 -5.58
C GLY A 83 -2.42 -10.71 -6.25
N TYR A 84 -3.52 -10.10 -6.71
CA TYR A 84 -4.49 -10.78 -7.57
C TYR A 84 -3.85 -11.30 -8.86
N LEU A 85 -3.07 -10.46 -9.54
CA LEU A 85 -2.36 -10.83 -10.77
C LEU A 85 -1.27 -11.88 -10.52
N ASP A 86 -0.57 -11.82 -9.38
CA ASP A 86 0.41 -12.85 -8.99
C ASP A 86 -0.24 -14.23 -8.83
N LYS A 87 -1.44 -14.27 -8.22
CA LYS A 87 -2.22 -15.50 -8.00
C LYS A 87 -2.86 -16.04 -9.27
N LYS A 88 -3.47 -15.18 -10.10
CA LYS A 88 -4.15 -15.60 -11.35
C LYS A 88 -3.16 -15.82 -12.50
N GLY A 89 -2.05 -15.09 -12.55
CA GLY A 89 -1.08 -15.18 -13.62
C GLY A 89 -1.68 -14.85 -14.99
N LYS A 90 -1.33 -15.64 -16.02
CA LYS A 90 -1.79 -15.44 -17.41
C LYS A 90 -3.29 -15.62 -17.63
N THR A 91 -4.00 -16.23 -16.69
CA THR A 91 -5.46 -16.44 -16.81
C THR A 91 -6.26 -15.26 -16.27
N ALA A 92 -5.61 -14.24 -15.69
CA ALA A 92 -6.30 -13.05 -15.23
C ALA A 92 -6.98 -12.33 -16.42
N PRO A 93 -8.31 -12.12 -16.39
CA PRO A 93 -9.05 -11.43 -17.45
C PRO A 93 -8.85 -9.91 -17.35
N VAL A 94 -7.61 -9.44 -17.45
CA VAL A 94 -7.23 -8.04 -17.29
C VAL A 94 -6.61 -7.53 -18.59
N SER A 95 -7.03 -6.34 -19.02
CA SER A 95 -6.52 -5.66 -20.21
C SER A 95 -5.50 -4.59 -19.85
N LYS A 96 -5.85 -3.68 -18.93
CA LYS A 96 -4.98 -2.58 -18.48
C LYS A 96 -5.02 -2.42 -16.96
N VAL A 97 -3.95 -1.88 -16.40
CA VAL A 97 -3.84 -1.55 -14.97
C VAL A 97 -3.37 -0.12 -14.80
N VAL A 98 -3.98 0.59 -13.85
CA VAL A 98 -3.52 1.89 -13.37
C VAL A 98 -3.27 1.78 -11.87
N THR A 99 -2.09 2.19 -11.41
CA THR A 99 -1.80 2.33 -9.97
C THR A 99 -1.42 3.76 -9.62
N LEU A 100 -2.05 4.28 -8.57
CA LEU A 100 -1.90 5.67 -8.10
C LEU A 100 -1.36 5.65 -6.67
N ALA A 101 -0.18 6.24 -6.45
CA ALA A 101 0.42 6.36 -5.11
C ALA A 101 0.53 5.03 -4.33
N THR A 102 0.78 3.92 -5.03
CA THR A 102 0.84 2.59 -4.41
C THR A 102 2.15 2.38 -3.67
N PRO A 103 2.14 2.06 -2.36
CA PRO A 103 3.36 1.81 -1.58
C PRO A 103 3.91 0.39 -1.82
N TYR A 104 4.44 0.14 -3.03
CA TYR A 104 5.04 -1.14 -3.42
C TYR A 104 6.17 -1.61 -2.52
N LYS A 105 6.89 -0.70 -1.86
CA LYS A 105 7.89 -1.03 -0.83
C LYS A 105 7.55 -0.41 0.53
N GLY A 106 6.27 -0.14 0.79
CA GLY A 106 5.75 0.36 2.06
C GLY A 106 5.87 1.87 2.28
N SER A 107 5.59 2.31 3.50
CA SER A 107 5.72 3.70 3.93
C SER A 107 6.09 3.76 5.41
N PHE A 108 6.98 4.67 5.77
CA PHE A 108 7.31 4.93 7.16
C PHE A 108 6.12 5.44 7.97
N GLU A 109 5.11 6.05 7.35
CA GLU A 109 3.88 6.48 8.04
C GLU A 109 3.14 5.30 8.69
N ALA A 110 3.27 4.08 8.16
CA ALA A 110 2.71 2.89 8.80
C ALA A 110 3.37 2.63 10.17
N VAL A 111 4.70 2.80 10.25
CA VAL A 111 5.44 2.69 11.52
C VAL A 111 4.96 3.74 12.51
N ILE A 112 4.79 4.99 12.07
CA ILE A 112 4.30 6.08 12.92
C ILE A 112 2.88 5.81 13.41
N LYS A 113 1.98 5.33 12.53
CA LYS A 113 0.60 5.00 12.90
C LYS A 113 0.56 3.89 13.93
N ILE A 114 1.37 2.84 13.78
CA ILE A 114 1.45 1.73 14.76
C ILE A 114 2.10 2.21 16.07
N ALA A 115 3.20 2.97 16.01
CA ALA A 115 3.93 3.42 17.18
C ALA A 115 3.14 4.46 18.00
N THR A 116 2.52 5.45 17.34
CA THR A 116 1.94 6.64 17.99
C THR A 116 0.43 6.76 17.87
N GLY A 117 -0.20 6.02 16.95
CA GLY A 117 -1.63 6.13 16.61
C GLY A 117 -1.93 7.33 15.72
N THR A 118 -0.91 8.07 15.32
CA THR A 118 -0.99 9.28 14.51
C THR A 118 -0.13 9.09 13.28
N ALA A 119 -0.62 9.48 12.11
CA ALA A 119 0.15 9.49 10.87
C ALA A 119 -0.62 10.29 9.82
N ASN A 120 0.03 10.61 8.71
CA ASN A 120 -0.66 11.08 7.50
C ASN A 120 -1.52 9.97 6.84
N LEU A 121 -1.60 8.78 7.45
CA LEU A 121 -2.51 7.70 7.09
C LEU A 121 -3.82 7.82 7.90
N GLY A 122 -4.88 8.33 7.26
CA GLY A 122 -6.21 8.53 7.86
C GLY A 122 -6.56 10.02 8.08
N SER A 123 -7.81 10.31 8.44
CA SER A 123 -8.38 11.68 8.50
C SER A 123 -8.46 12.30 9.90
N ASP A 124 -8.08 11.59 10.97
CA ASP A 124 -8.53 11.92 12.33
C ASP A 124 -7.38 12.35 13.27
N ALA A 125 -7.74 13.15 14.29
CA ALA A 125 -6.83 13.72 15.27
C ALA A 125 -6.36 12.69 16.32
N PRO A 126 -5.09 12.76 16.78
CA PRO A 126 -4.48 11.80 17.70
C PRO A 126 -5.31 11.46 18.95
N ASN A 127 -5.68 10.19 19.15
CA ASN A 127 -6.19 9.70 20.44
C ASN A 127 -5.74 8.26 20.77
N SER A 128 -5.90 7.85 22.02
CA SER A 128 -5.45 6.53 22.51
C SER A 128 -6.16 5.34 21.87
N ARG A 129 -7.40 5.52 21.40
CA ARG A 129 -8.17 4.46 20.73
C ARG A 129 -7.63 4.21 19.32
N GLU A 130 -7.20 5.24 18.63
CA GLU A 130 -6.55 5.10 17.31
C GLU A 130 -5.23 4.31 17.38
N ARG A 131 -4.46 4.46 18.47
CA ARG A 131 -3.26 3.65 18.72
C ARG A 131 -3.57 2.16 18.81
N GLU A 132 -4.54 1.80 19.64
CA GLU A 132 -4.92 0.41 19.87
C GLU A 132 -5.49 -0.21 18.58
N ALA A 133 -6.36 0.53 17.89
CA ALA A 133 -6.92 0.10 16.60
C ALA A 133 -5.83 -0.11 15.53
N ALA A 134 -4.88 0.83 15.40
CA ALA A 134 -3.79 0.70 14.43
C ALA A 134 -2.94 -0.56 14.68
N ARG A 135 -2.60 -0.85 15.95
CA ARG A 135 -1.77 -2.01 16.32
C ARG A 135 -2.46 -3.35 16.07
N LEU A 136 -3.78 -3.38 16.00
CA LEU A 136 -4.57 -4.57 15.72
C LEU A 136 -5.01 -4.67 14.25
N THR A 137 -4.69 -3.64 13.45
CA THR A 137 -5.05 -3.60 12.04
C THR A 137 -3.97 -4.28 11.22
N SER A 138 -4.25 -5.52 10.79
CA SER A 138 -3.29 -6.38 10.09
C SER A 138 -2.68 -5.72 8.86
N SER A 139 -3.48 -5.07 8.02
CA SER A 139 -3.04 -4.43 6.77
C SER A 139 -2.00 -3.31 6.97
N LEU A 140 -1.96 -2.63 8.12
CA LEU A 140 -0.94 -1.60 8.38
C LEU A 140 0.46 -2.22 8.42
N TYR A 141 0.58 -3.46 8.89
CA TYR A 141 1.86 -4.18 8.87
C TYR A 141 2.30 -4.52 7.45
N HIS A 142 1.37 -4.77 6.52
CA HIS A 142 1.70 -4.97 5.09
C HIS A 142 2.26 -3.70 4.42
N LEU A 143 2.11 -2.53 5.05
CA LEU A 143 2.66 -1.26 4.59
C LEU A 143 4.01 -0.93 5.21
N LEU A 144 4.60 -1.82 6.03
CA LEU A 144 5.94 -1.60 6.56
C LEU A 144 6.98 -1.50 5.43
N PRO A 145 7.93 -0.55 5.54
CA PRO A 145 8.84 -0.25 4.45
C PRO A 145 10.00 -1.24 4.33
N THR A 146 10.40 -1.52 3.09
CA THR A 146 11.59 -2.30 2.70
C THR A 146 12.48 -1.52 1.72
N ILE A 147 12.67 -0.24 2.02
CA ILE A 147 13.48 0.66 1.20
C ILE A 147 14.95 0.45 1.56
N SER A 148 15.79 0.15 0.57
CA SER A 148 17.24 -0.02 0.75
C SER A 148 17.86 1.23 1.36
N ASP A 149 18.76 1.03 2.33
CA ASP A 149 19.54 2.09 3.02
C ASP A 149 18.70 3.21 3.66
N ALA A 150 17.41 2.96 3.92
CA ALA A 150 16.51 3.95 4.50
C ALA A 150 16.28 3.78 6.00
N LEU A 151 16.76 2.67 6.58
CA LEU A 151 16.69 2.39 8.01
C LEU A 151 18.07 2.52 8.65
N GLU A 152 18.23 3.49 9.54
CA GLU A 152 19.44 3.71 10.33
C GLU A 152 19.23 3.12 11.73
N VAL A 153 20.04 2.13 12.15
CA VAL A 153 19.92 1.52 13.47
C VAL A 153 21.20 1.80 14.25
N ASP A 154 21.08 2.46 15.41
CA ASP A 154 22.23 2.86 16.22
C ASP A 154 22.96 1.68 16.84
N ASP A 155 22.22 0.62 17.18
CA ASP A 155 22.73 -0.57 17.82
C ASP A 155 23.05 -1.65 16.77
N PRO A 156 24.32 -2.00 16.54
CA PRO A 156 24.68 -3.02 15.57
C PRO A 156 24.20 -4.43 15.95
N GLU A 157 23.81 -4.65 17.22
CA GLU A 157 23.23 -5.92 17.67
C GLU A 157 21.74 -6.07 17.30
N LEU A 158 21.08 -4.98 16.92
CA LEU A 158 19.67 -5.00 16.52
C LEU A 158 19.52 -5.38 15.04
N PRO A 159 18.40 -6.03 14.66
CA PRO A 159 18.11 -6.32 13.28
C PRO A 159 17.94 -5.04 12.46
N THR A 160 18.09 -5.13 11.13
CA THR A 160 17.91 -3.99 10.21
C THR A 160 16.64 -4.10 9.36
N ASN A 161 15.64 -4.86 9.84
CA ASN A 161 14.37 -5.04 9.14
C ASN A 161 13.17 -4.83 10.08
N LEU A 162 12.19 -4.04 9.66
CA LEU A 162 11.02 -3.67 10.48
C LEU A 162 10.01 -4.81 10.70
N PHE A 163 10.23 -5.97 10.09
CA PHE A 163 9.43 -7.18 10.36
C PHE A 163 9.98 -7.99 11.54
N ASP A 164 11.14 -7.61 12.08
CA ASP A 164 11.66 -8.23 13.27
C ASP A 164 11.03 -7.59 14.52
N PRO A 165 10.36 -8.36 15.39
CA PRO A 165 9.76 -7.82 16.60
C PRO A 165 10.77 -7.17 17.55
N ALA A 166 12.05 -7.54 17.50
CA ALA A 166 13.11 -6.96 18.33
C ALA A 166 13.38 -5.47 18.03
N LEU A 167 12.97 -4.96 16.87
CA LEU A 167 13.07 -3.53 16.53
C LEU A 167 11.94 -2.66 17.09
N TRP A 168 10.88 -3.27 17.61
CA TRP A 168 9.69 -2.53 18.03
C TRP A 168 9.74 -2.14 19.50
N GLN A 169 9.33 -0.91 19.78
CA GLN A 169 9.21 -0.38 21.14
C GLN A 169 8.32 -1.27 22.02
N LEU A 170 8.75 -1.57 23.25
CA LEU A 170 8.01 -2.40 24.20
C LEU A 170 6.56 -1.91 24.43
N SER A 171 6.31 -0.60 24.34
CA SER A 171 4.98 -0.02 24.47
C SER A 171 3.98 -0.46 23.39
N VAL A 172 4.46 -0.83 22.20
CA VAL A 172 3.63 -1.37 21.12
C VAL A 172 3.13 -2.76 21.51
N VAL A 173 4.05 -3.66 21.87
CA VAL A 173 3.76 -5.02 22.32
C VAL A 173 2.88 -5.01 23.58
N ALA A 174 3.19 -4.14 24.55
CA ALA A 174 2.43 -4.01 25.79
C ALA A 174 0.95 -3.62 25.55
N SER A 175 0.65 -2.90 24.46
CA SER A 175 -0.73 -2.51 24.16
C SER A 175 -1.50 -3.58 23.40
N VAL A 176 -0.82 -4.36 22.54
CA VAL A 176 -1.40 -5.60 21.99
C VAL A 176 -1.74 -6.55 23.14
N LEU A 177 -0.86 -6.64 24.15
CA LEU A 177 -1.13 -7.37 25.37
C LEU A 177 -2.34 -6.84 26.12
N ALA A 178 -2.42 -5.54 26.39
CA ALA A 178 -3.57 -4.96 27.08
C ALA A 178 -4.90 -5.27 26.37
N TYR A 179 -4.91 -5.29 25.03
CA TYR A 179 -6.07 -5.71 24.27
C TYR A 179 -6.42 -7.20 24.46
N VAL A 180 -5.43 -8.09 24.34
CA VAL A 180 -5.60 -9.53 24.58
C VAL A 180 -6.13 -9.78 25.99
N GLN A 181 -5.61 -9.10 27.01
CA GLN A 181 -6.06 -9.22 28.40
C GLN A 181 -7.53 -8.80 28.57
N ARG A 182 -7.95 -7.71 27.92
CA ARG A 182 -9.33 -7.21 27.98
C ARG A 182 -10.32 -8.15 27.29
N GLN A 183 -9.98 -8.66 26.11
CA GLN A 183 -10.91 -9.46 25.27
C GLN A 183 -10.85 -10.96 25.57
N MET A 184 -9.75 -11.43 26.16
CA MET A 184 -9.47 -12.85 26.39
C MET A 184 -9.13 -13.11 27.86
N ALA A 185 -9.87 -12.48 28.78
CA ALA A 185 -9.63 -12.57 30.23
C ALA A 185 -9.57 -14.01 30.77
N PHE A 186 -10.24 -14.95 30.10
CA PHE A 186 -10.29 -16.37 30.48
C PHE A 186 -9.11 -17.22 29.97
N ILE A 187 -8.22 -16.63 29.18
CA ILE A 187 -7.10 -17.35 28.57
C ILE A 187 -5.86 -17.27 29.46
N THR A 188 -5.19 -18.40 29.68
CA THR A 188 -3.87 -18.46 30.34
C THR A 188 -2.74 -18.06 29.38
N ASN A 189 -1.59 -17.63 29.92
CA ASN A 189 -0.40 -17.22 29.15
C ASN A 189 -0.62 -16.01 28.22
N GLN A 190 -1.38 -15.00 28.66
CA GLN A 190 -1.75 -13.84 27.86
C GLN A 190 -0.53 -13.06 27.32
N ASN A 191 0.54 -12.93 28.11
CA ASN A 191 1.79 -12.27 27.69
C ASN A 191 2.41 -12.93 26.46
N GLN A 192 2.55 -14.26 26.50
CA GLN A 192 3.07 -15.04 25.39
C GLN A 192 2.18 -14.91 24.16
N LYS A 193 0.85 -15.04 24.32
CA LYS A 193 -0.09 -14.94 23.20
C LYS A 193 -0.10 -13.56 22.53
N ALA A 194 0.09 -12.50 23.30
CA ALA A 194 0.19 -11.15 22.74
C ALA A 194 1.47 -10.95 21.92
N GLN A 195 2.60 -11.48 22.41
CA GLN A 195 3.85 -11.52 21.64
C GLN A 195 3.68 -12.35 20.38
N GLU A 196 3.11 -13.55 20.48
CA GLU A 196 2.82 -14.41 19.32
C GLU A 196 1.89 -13.73 18.30
N LEU A 197 0.86 -13.02 18.75
CA LEU A 197 -0.04 -12.28 17.86
C LEU A 197 0.70 -11.16 17.11
N PHE A 198 1.50 -10.37 17.83
CA PHE A 198 2.29 -9.32 17.22
C PHE A 198 3.31 -9.87 16.21
N THR A 199 4.04 -10.92 16.57
CA THR A 199 4.96 -11.63 15.69
C THR A 199 4.24 -12.16 14.45
N ARG A 200 3.06 -12.76 14.59
CA ARG A 200 2.27 -13.24 13.44
C ARG A 200 1.88 -12.13 12.48
N PHE A 201 1.55 -10.93 12.96
CA PHE A 201 1.28 -9.80 12.07
C PHE A 201 2.51 -9.42 11.25
N LEU A 202 3.69 -9.38 11.89
CA LEU A 202 4.95 -9.07 11.20
C LEU A 202 5.34 -10.16 10.21
N GLU A 203 5.27 -11.43 10.61
CA GLU A 203 5.57 -12.58 9.73
C GLU A 203 4.66 -12.64 8.51
N ALA A 204 3.35 -12.47 8.70
CA ALA A 204 2.39 -12.46 7.60
C ALA A 204 2.65 -11.29 6.64
N ALA A 205 2.97 -10.10 7.18
CA ALA A 205 3.31 -8.94 6.37
C ALA A 205 4.64 -9.13 5.62
N GLN A 206 5.66 -9.73 6.24
CA GLN A 206 6.94 -10.02 5.60
C GLN A 206 6.79 -11.05 4.48
N ALA A 207 6.03 -12.13 4.72
CA ALA A 207 5.72 -13.13 3.72
C ALA A 207 5.00 -12.51 2.51
N TYR A 208 4.03 -11.64 2.77
CA TYR A 208 3.34 -10.88 1.73
C TYR A 208 4.28 -9.98 0.94
N ARG A 209 5.10 -9.16 1.61
CA ARG A 209 6.10 -8.29 0.97
C ARG A 209 7.05 -9.09 0.08
N ASN A 210 7.61 -10.18 0.60
CA ASN A 210 8.50 -11.07 -0.14
C ASN A 210 7.84 -11.67 -1.39
N ARG A 211 6.54 -11.97 -1.34
CA ARG A 211 5.77 -12.44 -2.50
C ARG A 211 5.64 -11.34 -3.55
N ILE A 212 5.20 -10.15 -3.15
CA ILE A 212 5.01 -9.01 -4.07
C ILE A 212 6.34 -8.53 -4.67
N ASP A 213 7.44 -8.54 -3.92
CA ASP A 213 8.76 -8.18 -4.44
C ASP A 213 9.26 -9.16 -5.51
N LYS A 214 8.80 -10.41 -5.46
CA LYS A 214 9.07 -11.45 -6.46
C LYS A 214 8.08 -11.46 -7.62
N PHE A 215 7.04 -10.62 -7.60
CA PHE A 215 6.12 -10.49 -8.73
C PHE A 215 6.90 -10.07 -9.98
N ARG A 216 6.52 -10.66 -11.11
CA ARG A 216 7.10 -10.36 -12.43
C ARG A 216 5.96 -10.23 -13.42
N LEU A 217 5.96 -9.14 -14.17
CA LEU A 217 4.92 -8.86 -15.17
C LEU A 217 4.81 -9.98 -16.22
N THR A 218 5.93 -10.63 -16.54
CA THR A 218 6.01 -11.78 -17.47
C THR A 218 5.22 -13.02 -17.01
N ARG A 219 4.80 -13.09 -15.74
CA ARG A 219 3.90 -14.15 -15.23
C ARG A 219 2.43 -13.88 -15.55
N THR A 220 2.12 -12.70 -16.09
CA THR A 220 0.79 -12.28 -16.54
C THR A 220 0.74 -12.24 -18.07
N ALA A 221 -0.42 -11.88 -18.63
CA ALA A 221 -0.57 -11.60 -20.05
C ALA A 221 -0.27 -10.12 -20.42
N LEU A 222 0.04 -9.28 -19.43
CA LEU A 222 0.27 -7.84 -19.59
C LEU A 222 1.72 -7.57 -20.03
N GLN A 223 1.89 -6.51 -20.81
CA GLN A 223 3.16 -5.86 -21.14
C GLN A 223 3.34 -4.59 -20.30
N PRO A 224 4.55 -4.02 -20.22
CA PRO A 224 4.78 -2.78 -19.48
C PRO A 224 3.84 -1.64 -19.91
N GLU A 225 3.49 -1.56 -21.18
CA GLU A 225 2.60 -0.54 -21.76
C GLU A 225 1.12 -0.77 -21.40
N ASP A 226 0.79 -1.90 -20.78
CA ASP A 226 -0.52 -2.18 -20.22
C ASP A 226 -0.66 -1.66 -18.77
N TRP A 227 0.42 -1.15 -18.17
CA TRP A 227 0.46 -0.70 -16.78
C TRP A 227 0.88 0.77 -16.66
N LEU A 228 -0.08 1.64 -16.31
CA LEU A 228 0.21 3.02 -15.94
C LEU A 228 0.49 3.12 -14.43
N CYS A 229 1.75 3.36 -14.06
CA CYS A 229 2.13 3.61 -12.67
C CYS A 229 2.33 5.10 -12.44
N VAL A 230 1.52 5.69 -11.57
CA VAL A 230 1.59 7.11 -11.20
C VAL A 230 2.14 7.24 -9.78
N ALA A 231 3.28 7.92 -9.66
CA ALA A 231 3.96 8.16 -8.39
C ALA A 231 4.02 9.67 -8.10
N GLY A 232 3.61 10.07 -6.90
CA GLY A 232 3.73 11.47 -6.47
C GLY A 232 5.15 11.82 -6.06
N VAL A 233 5.59 13.01 -6.45
CA VAL A 233 6.91 13.59 -6.15
C VAL A 233 6.75 15.08 -5.81
N ASN A 234 7.84 15.73 -5.41
CA ASN A 234 7.86 17.14 -5.01
C ASN A 234 7.04 17.49 -3.75
N SER A 235 6.83 16.53 -2.84
CA SER A 235 6.24 16.78 -1.53
C SER A 235 7.16 16.31 -0.41
N GLU A 236 7.20 17.06 0.69
CA GLU A 236 7.96 16.70 1.89
C GLU A 236 7.48 15.36 2.45
N THR A 237 8.33 14.34 2.36
CA THR A 237 7.97 12.95 2.67
C THR A 237 9.04 12.30 3.51
N ARG A 238 8.65 11.48 4.49
CA ARG A 238 9.61 10.72 5.30
C ARG A 238 10.26 9.64 4.45
N VAL A 239 11.51 9.85 4.04
CA VAL A 239 12.25 8.92 3.16
C VAL A 239 13.23 8.02 3.90
N ARG A 240 13.47 8.30 5.19
CA ARG A 240 14.31 7.52 6.08
C ARG A 240 13.72 7.44 7.48
N MET A 241 14.22 6.50 8.28
CA MET A 241 13.93 6.42 9.70
C MET A 241 15.15 5.94 10.46
N ARG A 242 15.43 6.59 11.59
CA ARG A 242 16.42 6.11 12.55
C ARG A 242 15.75 5.41 13.72
N ILE A 243 16.40 4.37 14.22
CA ILE A 243 16.06 3.67 15.44
C ILE A 243 17.20 3.90 16.43
N ALA A 244 16.92 4.68 17.47
CA ALA A 244 17.86 4.99 18.53
C ALA A 244 17.90 3.86 19.56
N LYS A 245 19.09 3.57 20.09
CA LYS A 245 19.25 2.72 21.28
C LYS A 245 18.95 3.55 22.52
N THR A 246 18.04 3.08 23.37
CA THR A 246 17.77 3.67 24.68
C THR A 246 17.90 2.62 25.77
N GLU A 247 17.96 3.03 27.04
CA GLU A 247 17.94 2.10 28.18
C GLU A 247 16.69 1.19 28.20
N ARG A 248 15.61 1.61 27.54
CA ARG A 248 14.34 0.86 27.46
C ARG A 248 14.19 0.06 26.17
N GLY A 249 15.26 -0.05 25.37
CA GLY A 249 15.27 -0.71 24.07
C GLY A 249 15.18 0.27 22.89
N PRO A 250 14.87 -0.24 21.68
CA PRO A 250 14.82 0.58 20.46
C PRO A 250 13.71 1.62 20.51
N LEU A 251 14.01 2.82 19.98
CA LEU A 251 13.07 3.93 19.86
C LEU A 251 13.12 4.53 18.46
N PHE A 252 11.98 4.56 17.75
CA PHE A 252 11.89 5.26 16.46
C PHE A 252 12.10 6.78 16.63
N ASP A 253 13.03 7.34 15.87
CA ASP A 253 13.22 8.79 15.73
C ASP A 253 12.21 9.34 14.72
N LEU A 254 11.19 10.01 15.26
CA LEU A 254 10.08 10.57 14.49
C LEU A 254 10.31 12.05 14.08
N SER A 255 11.51 12.59 14.29
CA SER A 255 11.82 13.97 13.93
C SER A 255 11.62 14.25 12.44
N SER A 256 11.34 15.51 12.09
CA SER A 256 11.12 15.94 10.71
C SER A 256 12.41 15.94 9.86
N LYS A 257 13.60 15.76 10.46
CA LYS A 257 14.89 15.75 9.73
C LYS A 257 14.98 14.67 8.64
N TYR A 258 14.20 13.61 8.77
CA TYR A 258 14.12 12.53 7.78
C TYR A 258 12.97 12.69 6.78
N ARG A 259 12.20 13.78 6.90
CA ARG A 259 11.26 14.23 5.89
C ARG A 259 12.00 15.12 4.90
N LEU A 260 12.12 14.66 3.67
CA LEU A 260 12.88 15.34 2.63
C LEU A 260 11.99 15.59 1.41
N ASN A 261 12.31 16.65 0.70
CA ASN A 261 11.92 16.89 -0.68
C ASN A 261 13.13 17.49 -1.38
N LEU A 262 13.89 16.66 -2.08
CA LEU A 262 15.05 17.05 -2.89
C LEU A 262 14.76 17.03 -4.39
N TRP A 263 13.48 16.91 -4.78
CA TRP A 263 13.06 16.87 -6.18
C TRP A 263 13.61 18.08 -6.93
N ARG A 264 14.48 17.85 -7.92
CA ARG A 264 15.11 18.88 -8.78
C ARG A 264 15.92 19.96 -8.05
N LYS A 265 16.20 19.83 -6.75
CA LYS A 265 16.92 20.87 -5.97
C LYS A 265 18.43 20.91 -6.24
N ASN A 266 19.04 19.77 -6.55
CA ASN A 266 20.48 19.65 -6.77
C ASN A 266 20.78 19.04 -8.17
N PRO A 267 20.93 19.85 -9.21
CA PRO A 267 21.21 19.36 -10.57
C PRO A 267 22.52 18.58 -10.70
N GLY A 268 23.49 18.84 -9.81
CA GLY A 268 24.77 18.12 -9.78
C GLY A 268 24.69 16.71 -9.19
N ASN A 269 23.58 16.36 -8.52
CA ASN A 269 23.34 15.02 -7.99
C ASN A 269 21.88 14.56 -8.22
N PRO A 270 21.50 14.18 -9.45
CA PRO A 270 20.12 13.76 -9.76
C PRO A 270 19.63 12.54 -8.97
N ALA A 271 20.53 11.72 -8.44
CA ALA A 271 20.15 10.57 -7.59
C ALA A 271 19.42 11.02 -6.31
N GLU A 272 19.77 12.19 -5.77
CA GLU A 272 19.09 12.77 -4.59
C GLU A 272 17.65 13.16 -4.87
N TRP A 273 17.25 13.38 -6.12
CA TRP A 273 15.87 13.78 -6.44
C TRP A 273 14.85 12.70 -6.04
N ARG A 274 15.30 11.45 -5.90
CA ARG A 274 14.48 10.33 -5.41
C ARG A 274 14.14 10.46 -3.91
N LEU A 275 14.84 11.32 -3.17
CA LEU A 275 14.54 11.66 -1.77
C LEU A 275 13.39 12.68 -1.72
N THR A 276 12.21 12.20 -2.11
CA THR A 276 10.93 12.91 -2.17
C THR A 276 9.79 11.90 -2.01
N GLY A 277 8.55 12.35 -2.07
CA GLY A 277 7.38 11.50 -2.28
C GLY A 277 6.13 12.33 -2.46
N ASP A 278 4.99 11.77 -2.03
CA ASP A 278 3.66 12.39 -2.10
C ASP A 278 3.15 12.95 -0.74
N GLY A 279 4.02 12.98 0.28
CA GLY A 279 3.68 13.34 1.65
C GLY A 279 3.39 12.14 2.57
N THR A 280 3.19 10.96 1.99
CA THR A 280 2.92 9.70 2.68
C THR A 280 3.84 8.57 2.21
N VAL A 281 3.92 8.33 0.90
CA VAL A 281 4.71 7.27 0.27
C VAL A 281 5.98 7.88 -0.33
N PRO A 282 7.17 7.45 0.12
CA PRO A 282 8.43 7.82 -0.52
C PRO A 282 8.44 7.41 -1.99
N PHE A 283 9.00 8.22 -2.88
CA PHE A 283 9.09 7.90 -4.30
C PHE A 283 9.74 6.52 -4.53
N GLU A 284 10.83 6.23 -3.81
CA GLU A 284 11.51 4.94 -3.89
C GLU A 284 10.60 3.74 -3.54
N ALA A 285 9.60 3.96 -2.68
CA ALA A 285 8.63 2.95 -2.30
C ALA A 285 7.41 2.89 -3.22
N ALA A 286 7.14 3.96 -3.98
CA ALA A 286 6.11 4.00 -5.01
C ALA A 286 6.54 3.32 -6.32
N VAL A 287 7.85 3.08 -6.51
CA VAL A 287 8.40 2.41 -7.69
C VAL A 287 8.30 0.88 -7.54
N PRO A 288 7.52 0.17 -8.39
CA PRO A 288 7.45 -1.29 -8.36
C PRO A 288 8.70 -1.94 -8.94
N ASN A 289 9.03 -3.16 -8.49
CA ASN A 289 10.20 -3.91 -8.98
C ASN A 289 10.03 -4.51 -10.40
N PHE A 290 8.83 -4.41 -10.99
CA PHE A 290 8.47 -5.06 -12.26
C PHE A 290 8.26 -4.06 -13.41
N LEU A 291 8.36 -2.76 -13.16
CA LEU A 291 8.36 -1.72 -14.19
C LEU A 291 9.70 -1.01 -14.21
N LYS A 292 10.11 -0.56 -15.39
CA LYS A 292 11.29 0.29 -15.54
C LYS A 292 10.92 1.78 -15.36
N PRO A 293 11.86 2.67 -15.01
CA PRO A 293 11.59 4.09 -14.78
C PRO A 293 10.82 4.79 -15.91
N GLU A 294 11.05 4.42 -17.18
CA GLU A 294 10.34 4.98 -18.33
C GLU A 294 8.83 4.66 -18.37
N ASN A 295 8.36 3.70 -17.57
CA ASN A 295 6.94 3.33 -17.45
C ASN A 295 6.26 4.00 -16.23
N ILE A 296 6.96 4.89 -15.52
CA ILE A 296 6.48 5.52 -14.30
C ILE A 296 6.25 6.99 -14.57
N VAL A 297 5.00 7.42 -14.42
CA VAL A 297 4.62 8.82 -14.52
C VAL A 297 4.77 9.46 -13.15
N CYS A 298 5.73 10.37 -13.04
CA CYS A 298 5.91 11.19 -11.84
C CYS A 298 5.02 12.43 -11.94
N VAL A 299 4.22 12.67 -10.92
CA VAL A 299 3.32 13.83 -10.81
C VAL A 299 3.68 14.65 -9.59
N THR A 300 3.62 15.96 -9.75
CA THR A 300 3.85 16.96 -8.72
C THR A 300 2.53 17.65 -8.37
N PRO A 301 2.43 18.34 -7.23
CA PRO A 301 1.25 19.15 -6.94
C PRO A 301 1.01 20.28 -7.99
N GLU A 302 2.05 20.74 -8.70
CA GLU A 302 1.96 21.72 -9.81
C GLU A 302 1.17 21.18 -11.01
N ASP A 303 1.22 19.87 -11.27
CA ASP A 303 0.56 19.25 -12.42
C ASP A 303 -0.98 19.26 -12.30
N TYR A 304 -1.51 19.47 -11.10
CA TYR A 304 -2.95 19.45 -10.82
C TYR A 304 -3.59 20.85 -10.77
N GLY A 305 -2.80 21.92 -10.87
CA GLY A 305 -3.30 23.29 -11.04
C GLY A 305 -4.11 23.90 -9.88
N TYR A 306 -4.17 23.24 -8.71
CA TYR A 306 -4.89 23.74 -7.53
C TYR A 306 -3.92 24.03 -6.38
N TRP A 307 -3.81 25.32 -6.03
CA TRP A 307 -3.20 25.84 -4.81
C TRP A 307 -4.12 26.88 -4.19
#